data_AF-A0A9E0W1C1-F1
#
_entry.id   AF-A0A9E0W1C1-F1
#
_cell.length_a   1.000
_cell.length_b   1.000
_cell.length_c   1.000
_cell.angle_alpha   90.00
_cell.angle_beta   90.00
_cell.angle_gamma   90.00
#
_symmetry.space_group_name_H-M   'P 1'
#
loop_
_entity.id
_entity.type
_entity.pdbx_description
1 polymer ?
#
loop_
_entity_poly.entity_id
_entity_poly.type
_entity_poly.pdbx_seq_one_letter_code
_entity_poly.pdbx_strand_id
1 'polypeptide(L)'
;MSLKKLTLIAAIAATLATPIAQADAGVGAGITYVFGQGFAVGVKVFTNDEEDKGVGSFGLDYMLGSGAWRPNVGVGYLGDSIYGDVNAGYNYQTGGWTFGVGAGGADTEDKTTAPAPVDPDAAKF
;
A
#
# COMPACT_ATOMS: atom_id res chain seq x y z
N MET A 1 -7.70 -34.94 0.50
CA MET A 1 -8.08 -33.52 0.32
C MET A 1 -9.22 -33.49 -0.72
N SER A 2 -10.40 -32.96 -0.39
CA SER A 2 -11.59 -33.04 -1.27
C SER A 2 -11.39 -32.21 -2.54
N LEU A 3 -11.87 -32.70 -3.69
CA LEU A 3 -11.76 -32.06 -5.02
C LEU A 3 -12.22 -30.59 -5.03
N LYS A 4 -13.18 -30.24 -4.16
CA LYS A 4 -13.66 -28.87 -3.94
C LYS A 4 -12.58 -27.91 -3.41
N LYS A 5 -11.60 -28.42 -2.66
CA LYS A 5 -10.46 -27.64 -2.13
C LYS A 5 -9.42 -27.33 -3.23
N LEU A 6 -9.27 -28.22 -4.22
CA LEU A 6 -8.38 -27.97 -5.36
C LEU A 6 -8.94 -26.88 -6.29
N THR A 7 -10.25 -26.84 -6.50
CA THR A 7 -10.88 -25.84 -7.38
C THR A 7 -10.76 -24.42 -6.83
N LEU A 8 -10.82 -24.24 -5.50
CA LEU A 8 -10.66 -22.93 -4.85
C LEU A 8 -9.21 -22.41 -4.96
N ILE A 9 -8.21 -23.29 -4.81
CA ILE A 9 -6.79 -22.93 -4.95
C ILE A 9 -6.46 -22.54 -6.39
N ALA A 10 -7.00 -23.26 -7.37
CA ALA A 10 -6.79 -22.96 -8.79
C ALA A 10 -7.43 -21.61 -9.19
N ALA A 11 -8.55 -21.24 -8.60
CA ALA A 11 -9.18 -19.93 -8.83
C ALA A 11 -8.35 -18.77 -8.26
N ILE A 12 -7.75 -18.93 -7.07
CA ILE A 12 -6.83 -17.93 -6.49
C ILE A 12 -5.55 -17.80 -7.33
N ALA A 13 -4.99 -18.92 -7.79
CA ALA A 13 -3.81 -18.93 -8.65
C ALA A 13 -4.08 -18.27 -10.01
N ALA A 14 -5.26 -18.44 -10.58
CA ALA A 14 -5.65 -17.81 -11.84
C ALA A 14 -5.85 -16.29 -11.71
N THR A 15 -6.28 -15.78 -10.54
CA THR A 15 -6.37 -14.32 -10.28
C THR A 15 -5.02 -13.68 -9.98
N LEU A 16 -3.99 -14.46 -9.60
CA LEU A 16 -2.62 -13.95 -9.43
C LEU A 16 -1.84 -13.90 -10.76
N ALA A 17 -2.36 -14.53 -11.82
CA ALA A 17 -1.73 -14.58 -13.14
C ALA A 17 -2.09 -13.39 -14.04
N THR A 18 -2.99 -12.50 -13.61
CA THR A 18 -3.12 -11.21 -14.28
C THR A 18 -1.84 -10.43 -14.02
N PRO A 19 -1.14 -9.93 -15.05
CA PRO A 19 -0.11 -8.93 -14.83
C PRO A 19 -0.81 -7.79 -14.11
N ILE A 20 -0.44 -7.57 -12.85
CA ILE A 20 -0.80 -6.36 -12.13
C ILE A 20 -0.25 -5.28 -13.05
N ALA A 21 -1.15 -4.60 -13.76
CA ALA A 21 -0.80 -3.59 -14.75
C ALA A 21 0.28 -2.73 -14.10
N GLN A 22 1.42 -2.63 -14.78
CA GLN A 22 2.65 -1.94 -14.43
C GLN A 22 2.35 -0.55 -13.86
N ALA A 23 1.93 -0.54 -12.60
CA ALA A 23 1.80 0.60 -11.75
C ALA A 23 3.05 0.51 -10.88
N ASP A 24 3.73 1.64 -10.81
CA ASP A 24 4.89 1.87 -9.98
C ASP A 24 4.41 1.76 -8.53
N ALA A 25 4.37 0.53 -8.03
CA ALA A 25 3.61 0.18 -6.84
C ALA A 25 4.51 0.32 -5.62
N GLY A 26 4.36 1.42 -4.89
CA GLY A 26 5.11 1.67 -3.67
C GLY A 26 4.77 0.68 -2.56
N VAL A 27 5.73 0.38 -1.70
CA VAL A 27 5.54 -0.45 -0.50
C VAL A 27 5.97 0.34 0.72
N GLY A 28 5.20 0.26 1.80
CA GLY A 28 5.52 0.95 3.04
C GLY A 28 5.20 0.14 4.29
N ALA A 29 5.76 0.57 5.41
CA ALA A 29 5.48 0.05 6.73
C ALA A 29 5.18 1.19 7.69
N GLY A 30 4.23 1.00 8.60
CA GLY A 30 3.81 2.09 9.48
C GLY A 30 2.98 1.67 10.67
N ILE A 31 2.50 2.69 11.37
CA ILE A 31 1.65 2.59 12.55
C ILE A 31 0.27 3.14 12.18
N THR A 32 -0.78 2.42 12.57
CA THR A 32 -2.17 2.84 12.39
C THR A 32 -2.82 2.98 13.76
N TYR A 33 -3.47 4.11 14.03
CA TYR A 33 -4.44 4.22 15.12
C TYR A 33 -5.82 3.86 14.60
N VAL A 34 -6.39 2.76 15.12
CA VAL A 34 -7.72 2.26 14.77
C VAL A 34 -8.72 2.70 15.83
N PHE A 35 -9.73 3.48 15.42
CA PHE A 35 -10.72 4.04 16.33
C PHE A 35 -11.45 2.94 17.09
N GLY A 36 -11.44 3.02 18.43
CA GLY A 36 -12.06 2.05 19.32
C GLY A 36 -11.33 0.70 19.43
N GLN A 37 -10.15 0.55 18.84
CA GLN A 37 -9.36 -0.70 18.90
C GLN A 37 -7.89 -0.47 19.30
N GLY A 38 -7.37 0.76 19.15
CA GLY A 38 -6.02 1.14 19.57
C GLY A 38 -4.99 1.07 18.44
N PHE A 39 -3.72 0.90 18.80
CA PHE A 39 -2.61 0.91 17.85
C PHE A 39 -2.41 -0.43 17.13
N ALA A 40 -1.97 -0.33 15.88
CA ALA A 40 -1.57 -1.43 15.04
C ALA A 40 -0.29 -1.08 14.28
N VAL A 41 0.45 -2.11 13.85
CA VAL A 41 1.60 -1.98 12.95
C VAL A 41 1.34 -2.79 11.70
N GLY A 42 1.78 -2.32 10.54
CA GLY A 42 1.40 -2.97 9.30
C GLY A 42 2.28 -2.63 8.12
N VAL A 43 2.02 -3.36 7.04
CA VAL A 43 2.59 -3.10 5.72
C VAL A 43 1.48 -2.64 4.77
N LYS A 44 1.84 -1.78 3.83
CA LYS A 44 0.94 -1.23 2.81
C LYS A 44 1.58 -1.31 1.44
N VAL A 45 0.73 -1.50 0.45
CA VAL A 45 1.04 -1.37 -0.97
C VAL A 45 0.22 -0.21 -1.51
N PHE A 46 0.86 0.67 -2.26
CA PHE A 46 0.27 1.88 -2.82
C PHE A 46 0.03 1.72 -4.31
N THR A 47 -0.96 2.45 -4.85
CA THR A 47 -1.28 2.43 -6.29
C THR A 47 -0.25 3.16 -7.15
N ASN A 48 0.60 3.97 -6.52
CA ASN A 48 1.70 4.72 -7.13
C ASN A 48 2.82 4.84 -6.07
N ASP A 49 4.06 5.05 -6.48
CA ASP A 49 5.24 5.30 -5.65
C ASP A 49 5.79 6.72 -5.82
N GLU A 50 5.24 7.49 -6.77
CA GLU A 50 5.64 8.87 -6.99
C GLU A 50 5.35 9.76 -5.78
N GLU A 51 6.38 10.50 -5.38
CA GLU A 51 6.30 11.52 -4.33
C GLU A 51 5.35 12.68 -4.69
N ASP A 52 4.81 13.29 -3.65
CA ASP A 52 3.86 14.38 -3.65
C ASP A 52 2.53 14.07 -4.35
N LYS A 53 2.07 12.81 -4.23
CA LYS A 53 0.82 12.36 -4.84
C LYS A 53 -0.13 11.70 -3.86
N GLY A 54 -1.42 11.95 -4.11
CA GLY A 54 -2.50 11.18 -3.50
C GLY A 54 -2.52 9.76 -4.08
N VAL A 55 -2.58 8.76 -3.20
CA VAL A 55 -2.57 7.34 -3.57
C VAL A 55 -3.73 6.58 -2.95
N GLY A 56 -4.12 5.47 -3.59
CA GLY A 56 -4.83 4.40 -2.91
C GLY A 56 -3.85 3.47 -2.21
N SER A 57 -4.28 2.82 -1.13
CA SER A 57 -3.49 1.83 -0.41
C SER A 57 -4.28 0.56 -0.13
N PHE A 58 -3.62 -0.59 -0.19
CA PHE A 58 -4.08 -1.86 0.36
C PHE A 58 -3.05 -2.34 1.38
N GLY A 59 -3.49 -2.76 2.57
CA GLY A 59 -2.58 -3.08 3.67
C GLY A 59 -3.04 -4.22 4.56
N LEU A 60 -2.12 -4.66 5.41
CA LEU A 60 -2.36 -5.65 6.45
C LEU A 60 -1.76 -5.15 7.76
N ASP A 61 -2.62 -4.93 8.75
CA ASP A 61 -2.22 -4.49 10.08
C ASP A 61 -2.28 -5.66 11.08
N TYR A 62 -1.32 -5.66 12.01
CA TYR A 62 -1.35 -6.45 13.25
C TYR A 62 -1.72 -5.54 14.43
N MET A 63 -2.87 -5.81 15.03
CA MET A 63 -3.44 -5.04 16.15
C MET A 63 -2.70 -5.37 17.45
N LEU A 64 -1.98 -4.40 18.02
CA LEU A 64 -1.14 -4.64 19.21
C LEU A 64 -1.95 -4.97 20.48
N GLY A 65 -3.16 -4.42 20.59
CA GLY A 65 -4.01 -4.63 21.77
C GLY A 65 -4.71 -5.99 21.78
N SER A 66 -5.09 -6.52 20.62
CA SER A 66 -5.89 -7.76 20.53
C SER A 66 -5.13 -8.94 19.91
N GLY A 67 -4.01 -8.69 19.23
CA GLY A 67 -3.32 -9.68 18.41
C GLY A 67 -4.07 -10.05 17.13
N ALA A 68 -5.02 -9.22 16.69
CA ALA A 68 -5.83 -9.49 15.50
C ALA A 68 -5.14 -9.03 14.22
N TRP A 69 -5.37 -9.76 13.13
CA TRP A 69 -5.05 -9.31 11.78
C TRP A 69 -6.20 -8.48 11.21
N ARG A 70 -5.86 -7.39 10.53
CA ARG A 70 -6.80 -6.45 9.93
C ARG A 70 -6.35 -6.07 8.51
N PRO A 71 -6.81 -6.78 7.46
CA PRO A 71 -6.70 -6.28 6.10
C PRO A 71 -7.46 -4.96 5.98
N ASN A 72 -6.88 -4.01 5.27
CA ASN A 72 -7.43 -2.67 5.11
C ASN A 72 -7.21 -2.11 3.70
N VAL A 73 -8.08 -1.18 3.32
CA VAL A 73 -7.96 -0.34 2.13
C VAL A 73 -8.08 1.11 2.56
N GLY A 74 -7.37 2.00 1.87
CA GLY A 74 -7.30 3.40 2.25
C GLY A 74 -6.95 4.31 1.10
N VAL A 75 -6.98 5.59 1.40
CA VAL A 75 -6.45 6.66 0.56
C VAL A 75 -5.53 7.51 1.41
N GLY A 76 -4.46 8.01 0.80
CA GLY A 76 -3.43 8.73 1.52
C GLY A 76 -2.59 9.59 0.59
N TYR A 77 -1.46 10.05 1.12
CA TYR A 77 -0.49 10.87 0.42
C TYR A 77 0.92 10.32 0.67
N LEU A 78 1.72 10.20 -0.40
CA LEU A 78 3.16 9.92 -0.34
C LEU A 78 3.91 11.24 -0.44
N GLY A 79 4.78 11.51 0.54
CA GLY A 79 5.83 12.53 0.44
C GLY A 79 7.20 11.85 0.40
N ASP A 80 8.26 12.60 0.73
CA ASP A 80 9.66 12.14 0.71
C ASP A 80 9.89 10.93 1.62
N SER A 81 9.77 9.72 1.08
CA SER A 81 9.87 8.43 1.79
C SER A 81 8.92 8.25 2.99
N ILE A 82 7.87 9.05 3.08
CA ILE A 82 6.86 8.98 4.15
C ILE A 82 5.46 8.95 3.55
N TYR A 83 4.52 8.37 4.29
CA TYR A 83 3.11 8.43 3.93
C TYR A 83 2.22 8.75 5.13
N GLY A 84 1.04 9.29 4.84
CA GLY A 84 -0.09 9.35 5.76
C GLY A 84 -1.36 8.88 5.06
N ASP A 85 -2.21 8.12 5.75
CA ASP A 85 -3.43 7.57 5.16
C ASP A 85 -4.64 7.56 6.11
N VAL A 86 -5.83 7.49 5.53
CA VAL A 86 -7.06 7.10 6.20
C VAL A 86 -7.54 5.79 5.59
N ASN A 87 -7.94 4.83 6.43
CA ASN A 87 -8.26 3.48 5.97
C ASN A 87 -9.48 2.86 6.66
N ALA A 88 -10.16 1.99 5.93
CA ALA A 88 -11.20 1.09 6.41
C ALA A 88 -10.70 -0.35 6.32
N GLY A 89 -10.93 -1.14 7.36
CA GLY A 89 -10.42 -2.52 7.42
C GLY A 89 -11.30 -3.43 8.24
N TYR A 90 -11.20 -4.72 7.96
CA TYR A 90 -11.99 -5.75 8.63
C TYR A 90 -11.16 -6.43 9.71
N ASN A 91 -11.57 -6.35 10.97
CA ASN A 91 -10.87 -7.03 12.06
C ASN A 91 -11.40 -8.46 12.18
N TYR A 92 -10.53 -9.46 11.92
CA TYR A 92 -10.95 -10.86 11.93
C TYR A 92 -11.32 -11.42 13.30
N GLN A 93 -10.92 -10.76 14.39
CA GLN A 93 -11.22 -11.21 15.74
C GLN A 93 -12.52 -10.63 16.28
N THR A 94 -12.79 -9.35 16.03
CA THR A 94 -14.05 -8.71 16.43
C THR A 94 -15.17 -8.89 15.40
N GLY A 95 -14.84 -9.29 14.16
CA GLY A 95 -15.81 -9.59 13.12
C GLY A 95 -16.52 -8.34 12.58
N GLY A 96 -15.79 -7.23 12.46
CA GLY A 96 -16.38 -5.94 12.10
C GLY A 96 -15.46 -5.02 11.31
N TRP A 97 -16.10 -4.08 10.60
CA TRP A 97 -15.41 -2.97 9.94
C TRP A 97 -14.96 -1.94 10.96
N THR A 98 -13.73 -1.48 10.80
CA THR A 98 -13.06 -0.52 11.67
C THR A 98 -12.33 0.50 10.82
N PHE A 99 -12.23 1.73 11.32
CA PHE A 99 -11.60 2.85 10.62
C PHE A 99 -10.32 3.27 11.35
N GLY A 100 -9.35 3.78 10.62
CA GLY A 100 -8.10 4.23 11.21
C GLY A 100 -7.43 5.33 10.41
N VAL A 101 -6.45 5.95 11.08
CA VAL A 101 -5.51 6.90 10.49
C VAL A 101 -4.11 6.34 10.71
N GLY A 102 -3.29 6.37 9.66
CA GLY A 102 -1.97 5.76 9.66
C GLY A 102 -0.91 6.70 9.11
N ALA A 103 0.33 6.42 9.50
CA ALA A 103 1.52 7.03 8.93
C ALA A 103 2.70 6.08 9.02
N GLY A 104 3.67 6.25 8.13
CA GLY A 104 4.85 5.39 8.12
C GLY A 104 5.87 5.80 7.07
N GLY A 105 6.90 4.96 6.93
CA GLY A 105 7.85 5.05 5.84
C GLY A 105 7.34 4.29 4.63
N ALA A 106 7.59 4.82 3.45
CA ALA A 106 7.38 4.14 2.18
C ALA A 106 8.68 4.16 1.39
N ASP A 107 8.94 3.09 0.64
CA ASP A 107 9.93 3.12 -0.42
C ASP A 107 9.30 3.91 -1.57
N THR A 108 9.75 5.15 -1.75
CA THR A 108 9.31 6.08 -2.80
C THR A 108 10.47 6.35 -3.73
N GLU A 109 10.19 6.43 -5.02
CA GLU A 109 11.21 6.77 -5.99
C GLU A 109 11.23 8.28 -6.17
N ASP A 110 12.40 8.88 -5.91
CA ASP A 110 12.66 10.27 -6.27
C ASP A 110 12.28 10.44 -7.75
N LYS A 111 11.54 11.50 -8.09
CA LYS A 111 11.49 11.93 -9.50
C LYS A 111 12.91 12.33 -9.90
N THR A 112 13.69 11.37 -10.40
CA THR A 112 14.86 11.69 -11.21
C THR A 112 14.32 12.39 -12.44
N THR A 113 14.26 13.72 -12.38
CA THR A 113 14.23 14.54 -13.60
C THR A 113 15.43 14.10 -14.40
N ALA A 114 15.20 13.30 -15.44
CA ALA A 114 16.22 13.00 -16.43
C ALA A 114 16.87 14.34 -16.81
N PRO A 115 18.21 14.43 -16.89
CA PRO A 115 18.86 15.64 -17.36
C PRO A 115 18.19 16.05 -18.66
N ALA A 116 17.79 17.33 -18.77
CA ALA A 116 17.30 17.86 -20.04
C ALA A 116 18.30 17.43 -21.14
N PRO A 117 17.82 17.00 -22.33
CA PRO A 117 18.73 16.66 -23.42
C PRO A 117 19.72 17.80 -23.58
N VAL A 118 21.01 17.52 -23.39
CA VAL A 118 22.06 18.49 -23.71
C VAL A 118 21.89 18.80 -25.20
N ASP A 119 21.40 20.00 -25.50
CA ASP A 119 21.33 20.50 -26.86
C ASP A 119 22.77 20.60 -27.40
N PRO A 120 23.18 19.76 -28.36
CA PRO A 120 24.53 19.79 -28.90
C PRO A 120 24.85 21.09 -29.67
N ASP A 121 23.86 21.95 -29.93
CA ASP A 121 24.03 23.20 -30.68
C ASP A 121 24.19 24.46 -29.80
N ALA A 122 24.09 24.35 -28.47
CA ALA A 122 24.29 25.48 -27.56
C ALA A 122 25.75 26.02 -27.51
N ALA A 123 26.71 25.33 -28.15
CA ALA A 123 28.13 25.69 -28.17
C ALA A 123 28.59 26.48 -29.42
N LYS A 124 27.66 26.95 -30.27
CA LYS A 124 28.00 27.63 -31.55
C LYS A 124 27.63 29.12 -31.59
N PHE A 125 27.91 29.89 -30.54
CA PHE A 125 27.85 31.35 -30.57
C PHE A 125 29.18 31.96 -30.13
#